data_AF-A0AAX2A204-F1
#
_entry.id   AF-A0AAX2A204-F1
#
_cell.length_a   1.000
_cell.length_b   1.000
_cell.length_c   1.000
_cell.angle_alpha   90.00
_cell.angle_beta   90.00
_cell.angle_gamma   90.00
#
_symmetry.space_group_name_H-M   'P 1'
#
loop_
_entity.id
_entity.type
_entity.pdbx_description
1 polymer ?
#
loop_
_entity_poly.entity_id
_entity_poly.type
_entity_poly.pdbx_seq_one_letter_code
_entity_poly.pdbx_strand_id
1 'polypeptide(L)'
;MANSTTFLDQAIQEKNVRKIRSAIGSYIMADPLDRYGETEKAVRKVEAAGINIWEEHDGRDFKHDRTKWDEEYFSLLQAQLMTNFSKERFHHTMEVGKEVYKGELTAKPSVSPNYSSKVNSSRNVETKKNPKSSGKNIVAGMVVIATAAVLYYLINLIKK
;
A
#
# COMPACT_ATOMS: atom_id res chain seq x y z
N MET A 1 -32.26 -8.00 8.84
CA MET A 1 -30.80 -8.10 8.59
C MET A 1 -30.38 -6.78 7.97
N ALA A 2 -29.50 -6.01 8.64
CA ALA A 2 -28.95 -4.81 8.02
C ALA A 2 -27.95 -5.25 6.96
N ASN A 3 -28.28 -5.05 5.67
CA ASN A 3 -27.33 -5.26 4.60
C ASN A 3 -26.26 -4.16 4.71
N SER A 4 -25.12 -4.49 5.32
CA SER A 4 -23.98 -3.57 5.36
C SER A 4 -23.50 -3.34 3.93
N THR A 5 -23.82 -2.17 3.39
CA THR A 5 -23.41 -1.77 2.05
C THR A 5 -21.92 -1.41 2.09
N THR A 6 -21.10 -2.08 1.27
CA THR A 6 -19.66 -1.79 1.22
C THR A 6 -19.40 -0.45 0.51
N PHE A 7 -18.20 0.11 0.67
CA PHE A 7 -17.80 1.31 -0.07
C PHE A 7 -17.91 1.13 -1.59
N LEU A 8 -17.53 -0.06 -2.10
CA LEU A 8 -17.68 -0.40 -3.52
C LEU A 8 -19.16 -0.44 -3.92
N ASP A 9 -20.04 -1.02 -3.10
CA ASP A 9 -21.48 -1.10 -3.39
C ASP A 9 -22.10 0.29 -3.52
N GLN A 10 -21.75 1.21 -2.62
CA GLN A 10 -22.18 2.60 -2.70
C GLN A 10 -21.65 3.27 -3.97
N ALA A 11 -20.37 3.07 -4.29
CA ALA A 11 -19.76 3.65 -5.48
C ALA A 11 -20.41 3.13 -6.79
N ILE A 12 -20.78 1.86 -6.84
CA ILE A 12 -21.53 1.24 -7.96
C ILE A 12 -22.94 1.84 -8.05
N GLN A 13 -23.66 1.96 -6.92
CA GLN A 13 -25.00 2.54 -6.88
C GLN A 13 -25.01 3.99 -7.37
N GLU A 14 -24.00 4.77 -6.99
CA GLU A 14 -23.82 6.16 -7.43
C GLU A 14 -23.27 6.27 -8.86
N LYS A 15 -22.89 5.15 -9.50
CA LYS A 15 -22.13 5.12 -10.78
C LYS A 15 -20.89 6.01 -10.75
N ASN A 16 -20.26 6.14 -9.59
CA ASN A 16 -19.13 7.03 -9.39
C ASN A 16 -17.82 6.31 -9.76
N VAL A 17 -17.43 6.39 -11.03
CA VAL A 17 -16.24 5.73 -11.59
C VAL A 17 -14.97 6.02 -10.78
N ARG A 18 -14.79 7.27 -10.31
CA ARG A 18 -13.63 7.65 -9.49
C ARG A 18 -13.61 6.89 -8.15
N LYS A 19 -14.75 6.78 -7.46
CA LYS A 19 -14.85 6.00 -6.22
C LYS A 19 -14.66 4.51 -6.47
N ILE A 20 -15.18 3.98 -7.58
CA ILE A 20 -15.00 2.57 -7.96
C ILE A 20 -13.51 2.24 -8.17
N ARG A 21 -12.79 3.05 -8.97
CA ARG A 21 -11.35 2.89 -9.18
C ARG A 21 -10.57 2.98 -7.87
N SER A 22 -10.95 3.90 -6.99
CA SER A 22 -10.34 4.04 -5.67
C SER A 22 -10.57 2.79 -4.79
N ALA A 23 -11.78 2.22 -4.83
CA ALA A 23 -12.10 0.99 -4.11
C ALA A 23 -11.26 -0.19 -4.60
N ILE A 24 -11.19 -0.40 -5.92
CA ILE A 24 -10.39 -1.48 -6.51
C ILE A 24 -8.91 -1.30 -6.21
N GLY A 25 -8.37 -0.08 -6.34
CA GLY A 25 -6.99 0.23 -5.96
C GLY A 25 -6.69 -0.08 -4.49
N SER A 26 -7.65 0.15 -3.59
CA SER A 26 -7.50 -0.21 -2.17
C SER A 26 -7.44 -1.72 -1.92
N TYR A 27 -8.13 -2.54 -2.74
CA TYR A 27 -8.03 -4.00 -2.65
C TYR A 27 -6.65 -4.50 -3.09
N ILE A 28 -6.09 -3.94 -4.17
CA ILE A 28 -4.72 -4.24 -4.62
C ILE A 28 -3.70 -3.85 -3.54
N MET A 29 -3.89 -2.71 -2.88
CA MET A 29 -3.01 -2.27 -1.80
C MET A 29 -3.10 -3.16 -0.56
N ALA A 30 -4.30 -3.60 -0.20
CA ALA A 30 -4.54 -4.46 0.95
C ALA A 30 -4.03 -5.89 0.73
N ASP A 31 -4.14 -6.41 -0.49
CA ASP A 31 -3.69 -7.76 -0.84
C ASP A 31 -3.13 -7.83 -2.27
N PRO A 32 -1.83 -7.49 -2.46
CA PRO A 32 -1.17 -7.53 -3.77
C PRO A 32 -1.20 -8.89 -4.47
N LEU A 33 -1.40 -9.96 -3.69
CA LEU A 33 -1.49 -11.34 -4.18
C LEU A 33 -2.90 -11.72 -4.64
N ASP A 34 -3.91 -10.93 -4.25
CA ASP A 34 -5.32 -11.21 -4.44
C ASP A 34 -5.69 -12.65 -4.02
N ARG A 35 -5.26 -13.06 -2.81
CA ARG A 35 -5.30 -14.44 -2.29
C ARG A 35 -6.70 -15.06 -2.36
N TYR A 36 -7.73 -14.23 -2.17
CA TYR A 36 -9.13 -14.64 -2.20
C TYR A 36 -9.88 -14.15 -3.45
N GLY A 37 -9.18 -13.53 -4.40
CA GLY A 37 -9.76 -13.02 -5.65
C GLY A 37 -10.69 -11.82 -5.45
N GLU A 38 -10.54 -11.05 -4.37
CA GLU A 38 -11.43 -9.93 -4.03
C GLU A 38 -11.32 -8.79 -5.04
N THR A 39 -10.11 -8.49 -5.52
CA THR A 39 -9.88 -7.49 -6.56
C THR A 39 -10.57 -7.89 -7.86
N GLU A 40 -10.35 -9.14 -8.29
CA GLU A 40 -10.98 -9.69 -9.49
C GLU A 40 -12.51 -9.79 -9.38
N LYS A 41 -13.03 -10.17 -8.20
CA LYS A 41 -14.48 -10.15 -7.92
C LYS A 41 -15.05 -8.74 -8.01
N ALA A 42 -14.34 -7.74 -7.50
CA ALA A 42 -14.76 -6.35 -7.57
C ALA A 42 -14.87 -5.85 -9.00
N VAL A 43 -13.87 -6.13 -9.84
CA VAL A 43 -13.90 -5.81 -11.28
C VAL A 43 -15.11 -6.45 -11.95
N ARG A 44 -15.31 -7.77 -11.78
CA ARG A 44 -16.48 -8.48 -12.35
C ARG A 44 -17.81 -7.91 -11.89
N LYS A 45 -17.90 -7.50 -10.62
CA LYS A 45 -19.12 -6.90 -10.06
C LYS A 45 -19.47 -5.58 -10.74
N VAL A 46 -18.47 -4.74 -11.00
CA VAL A 46 -18.62 -3.46 -11.69
C VAL A 46 -18.99 -3.67 -13.16
N GLU A 47 -18.35 -4.62 -13.83
CA GLU A 47 -18.66 -4.99 -15.21
C GLU A 47 -20.09 -5.53 -15.35
N ALA A 48 -20.53 -6.38 -14.42
CA ALA A 48 -21.91 -6.88 -14.37
C ALA A 48 -22.95 -5.76 -14.13
N ALA A 49 -22.55 -4.65 -13.50
CA ALA A 49 -23.38 -3.45 -13.36
C ALA A 49 -23.37 -2.55 -14.61
N GLY A 50 -22.66 -2.93 -15.68
CA GLY A 50 -22.58 -2.19 -16.94
C GLY A 50 -21.78 -0.88 -16.85
N ILE A 51 -20.87 -0.76 -15.88
CA ILE A 51 -20.08 0.45 -15.68
C ILE A 51 -18.70 0.26 -16.30
N ASN A 52 -18.35 1.09 -17.29
CA ASN A 52 -16.98 1.12 -17.81
C ASN A 52 -16.06 1.88 -16.85
N ILE A 53 -15.03 1.19 -16.34
CA ILE A 53 -13.99 1.77 -15.49
C ILE A 53 -12.65 1.93 -16.20
N TRP A 54 -12.51 1.37 -17.40
CA TRP A 54 -11.24 1.32 -18.11
C TRP A 54 -10.98 2.61 -18.87
N GLU A 55 -9.74 3.07 -18.78
CA GLU A 55 -9.20 4.17 -19.58
C GLU A 55 -8.30 3.61 -20.68
N GLU A 56 -8.12 4.38 -21.75
CA GLU A 56 -7.04 4.09 -22.70
C GLU A 56 -5.69 4.20 -21.97
N HIS A 57 -4.75 3.32 -22.31
CA HIS A 57 -3.42 3.37 -21.73
C HIS A 57 -2.69 4.64 -22.18
N ASP A 58 -2.05 5.33 -21.23
CA ASP A 58 -1.40 6.63 -21.47
C ASP A 58 0.03 6.56 -22.04
N GLY A 59 0.50 5.36 -22.38
CA GLY A 59 1.80 5.16 -23.01
C GLY A 59 3.00 5.13 -22.05
N ARG A 60 2.80 5.21 -20.72
CA ARG A 60 3.89 4.99 -19.76
C ARG A 60 4.40 3.55 -19.83
N ASP A 61 5.70 3.37 -20.03
CA ASP A 61 6.31 2.06 -20.23
C ASP A 61 6.21 1.12 -19.01
N PHE A 62 6.14 -0.18 -19.31
CA PHE A 62 6.28 -1.24 -18.31
C PHE A 62 7.71 -1.77 -18.28
N LYS A 63 8.23 -2.01 -17.07
CA LYS A 63 9.44 -2.82 -16.90
C LYS A 63 9.03 -4.27 -17.16
N HIS A 64 9.48 -4.87 -18.26
CA HIS A 64 9.21 -6.28 -18.58
C HIS A 64 10.22 -7.25 -17.97
N ASP A 65 11.41 -6.75 -17.62
CA ASP A 65 12.43 -7.53 -16.93
C ASP A 65 12.02 -7.77 -15.48
N ARG A 66 11.61 -9.01 -15.18
CA ARG A 66 11.13 -9.44 -13.85
C ARG A 66 12.17 -9.27 -12.74
N THR A 67 13.46 -9.25 -13.07
CA THR A 67 14.52 -9.02 -12.09
C THR A 67 14.54 -7.59 -11.54
N LYS A 68 13.82 -6.67 -12.21
CA LYS A 68 13.64 -5.27 -11.81
C LYS A 68 12.31 -5.01 -11.12
N TRP A 69 11.55 -6.07 -10.79
CA TRP A 69 10.31 -5.95 -10.07
C TRP A 69 10.59 -6.03 -8.57
N ASP A 70 10.43 -4.90 -7.92
CA ASP A 70 10.61 -4.71 -6.49
C ASP A 70 9.41 -3.94 -5.90
N GLU A 71 9.39 -3.78 -4.58
CA GLU A 71 8.33 -3.06 -3.86
C GLU A 71 8.22 -1.60 -4.30
N GLU A 72 9.33 -0.97 -4.71
CA GLU A 72 9.34 0.40 -5.21
C GLU A 72 8.63 0.49 -6.56
N TYR A 73 8.94 -0.43 -7.48
CA TYR A 73 8.27 -0.50 -8.77
C TYR A 73 6.78 -0.83 -8.62
N PHE A 74 6.42 -1.73 -7.71
CA PHE A 74 5.02 -2.00 -7.39
C PHE A 74 4.30 -0.74 -6.86
N SER A 75 4.91 -0.02 -5.93
CA SER A 75 4.36 1.23 -5.38
C SER A 75 4.17 2.30 -6.45
N LEU A 76 5.13 2.40 -7.38
CA LEU A 76 5.01 3.27 -8.55
C LEU A 76 3.80 2.88 -9.41
N LEU A 77 3.62 1.60 -9.71
CA LEU A 77 2.48 1.12 -10.50
C LEU A 77 1.14 1.41 -9.81
N GLN A 78 1.05 1.28 -8.49
CA GLN A 78 -0.15 1.65 -7.73
C GLN A 78 -0.48 3.14 -7.88
N ALA A 79 0.53 4.03 -7.74
CA ALA A 79 0.35 5.46 -7.93
C ALA A 79 -0.07 5.80 -9.37
N GLN A 80 0.53 5.12 -10.35
CA GLN A 80 0.18 5.31 -11.75
C GLN A 80 -1.24 4.81 -12.06
N LEU A 81 -1.68 3.70 -11.46
CA LEU A 81 -3.03 3.15 -11.59
C LEU A 81 -4.11 4.10 -11.09
N MET A 82 -3.81 4.92 -10.07
CA MET A 82 -4.72 5.98 -9.61
C MET A 82 -4.89 7.13 -10.61
N THR A 83 -3.92 7.35 -11.50
CA THR A 83 -3.92 8.44 -12.48
C THR A 83 -4.33 7.99 -13.88
N ASN A 84 -4.18 6.70 -14.20
CA ASN A 84 -4.64 6.08 -15.43
C ASN A 84 -4.99 4.61 -15.14
N PHE A 85 -6.29 4.37 -14.96
CA PHE A 85 -6.85 3.06 -14.67
C PHE A 85 -7.10 2.28 -15.98
N SER A 86 -6.03 2.07 -16.74
CA SER A 86 -6.09 1.23 -17.95
C SER A 86 -6.09 -0.25 -17.59
N LYS A 87 -6.65 -1.06 -18.50
CA LYS A 87 -6.71 -2.51 -18.31
C LYS A 87 -5.31 -3.14 -18.31
N GLU A 88 -4.44 -2.66 -19.17
CA GLU A 88 -3.04 -3.07 -19.29
C GLU A 88 -2.27 -2.78 -17.99
N ARG A 89 -2.41 -1.56 -17.45
CA ARG A 89 -1.73 -1.18 -16.21
C ARG A 89 -2.28 -1.97 -15.02
N PHE A 90 -3.59 -2.18 -14.95
CA PHE A 90 -4.21 -3.01 -13.93
C PHE A 90 -3.60 -4.41 -13.93
N HIS A 91 -3.57 -5.08 -15.08
CA HIS A 91 -3.01 -6.42 -15.22
C HIS A 91 -1.52 -6.47 -14.87
N HIS A 92 -0.73 -5.51 -15.36
CA HIS A 92 0.70 -5.44 -15.05
C HIS A 92 0.94 -5.20 -13.55
N THR A 93 0.14 -4.34 -12.90
CA THR A 93 0.20 -4.12 -11.45
C THR A 93 -0.07 -5.41 -10.68
N MET A 94 -1.10 -6.16 -11.07
CA MET A 94 -1.45 -7.45 -10.45
C MET A 94 -0.35 -8.51 -10.66
N GLU A 95 0.29 -8.55 -11.83
CA GLU A 95 1.40 -9.46 -12.12
C GLU A 95 2.63 -9.13 -11.26
N VAL A 96 3.01 -7.85 -11.19
CA VAL A 96 4.12 -7.38 -10.37
C VAL A 96 3.85 -7.63 -8.88
N GLY A 97 2.65 -7.32 -8.40
CA GLY A 97 2.26 -7.59 -7.00
C GLY A 97 2.40 -9.07 -6.64
N LYS A 98 1.95 -9.97 -7.52
CA LYS A 98 2.11 -11.41 -7.34
C LYS A 98 3.57 -11.83 -7.24
N GLU A 99 4.43 -11.33 -8.12
CA GLU A 99 5.84 -11.70 -8.14
C GLU A 99 6.61 -11.15 -6.93
N VAL A 100 6.37 -9.89 -6.55
CA VAL A 100 7.04 -9.23 -5.43
C VAL A 100 6.67 -9.89 -4.09
N TYR A 101 5.39 -10.22 -3.90
CA TYR A 101 4.89 -10.72 -2.61
C TYR A 101 4.73 -12.25 -2.54
N LYS A 102 5.10 -13.02 -3.58
CA LYS A 102 4.90 -14.49 -3.60
C LYS A 102 5.53 -15.23 -2.41
N GLY A 103 6.59 -14.67 -1.81
CA GLY A 103 7.23 -15.25 -0.63
C GLY A 103 6.30 -15.33 0.59
N GLU A 104 5.33 -14.41 0.70
CA GLU A 104 4.34 -14.39 1.78
C GLU A 104 3.36 -15.57 1.73
N LEU A 105 3.17 -16.20 0.57
CA LEU A 105 2.34 -17.40 0.43
C LEU A 105 2.96 -18.61 1.14
N THR A 106 4.28 -18.58 1.32
CA THR A 106 5.07 -19.72 1.82
C THR A 106 5.61 -19.50 3.23
N ALA A 107 5.46 -18.29 3.77
CA ALA A 107 5.86 -17.97 5.13
C ALA A 107 4.93 -18.68 6.13
N LYS A 108 5.29 -19.90 6.54
CA LYS A 108 4.89 -20.41 7.86
C LYS A 108 5.28 -19.35 8.90
N PRO A 109 4.50 -19.11 9.97
CA PRO A 109 4.89 -18.19 11.03
C PRO A 109 6.17 -18.73 11.69
N SER A 110 7.33 -18.30 11.21
CA SER A 110 8.60 -18.54 11.86
C SER A 110 8.65 -17.62 13.07
N VAL A 111 8.16 -18.14 14.19
CA VAL A 111 8.57 -17.64 15.51
C VAL A 111 10.09 -17.65 15.50
N SER A 112 10.69 -16.46 15.46
CA SER A 112 12.11 -16.27 15.72
C SER A 112 12.21 -15.77 17.16
N PRO A 113 12.46 -16.61 18.17
CA PRO A 113 12.82 -16.12 19.48
C PRO A 113 14.33 -15.89 19.45
N ASN A 114 14.76 -14.63 19.33
CA ASN A 114 16.01 -14.15 19.93
C ASN A 114 16.23 -12.65 19.62
N TYR A 115 15.63 -11.81 20.45
CA TYR A 115 16.34 -10.63 20.95
C TYR A 115 16.60 -10.87 22.43
N SER A 116 17.79 -11.37 22.74
CA SER A 116 18.30 -11.49 24.10
C SER A 116 18.50 -10.09 24.69
N SER A 117 17.44 -9.52 25.26
CA SER A 117 17.57 -8.37 26.14
C SER A 117 17.94 -8.89 27.53
N LYS A 118 19.24 -8.89 27.81
CA LYS A 118 19.80 -9.13 29.15
C LYS A 118 19.37 -7.97 30.05
N VAL A 119 18.22 -8.09 30.72
CA VAL A 119 17.81 -7.17 31.78
C VAL A 119 18.54 -7.59 33.06
N ASN A 120 19.68 -6.96 33.31
CA ASN A 120 20.25 -6.95 34.65
C ASN A 120 19.47 -5.95 35.50
N SER A 121 18.69 -6.50 36.42
CA SER A 121 18.02 -5.76 37.48
C SER A 121 19.02 -5.51 38.60
N SER A 122 19.34 -4.25 38.90
CA SER A 122 19.95 -3.85 40.17
C SER A 122 19.46 -2.46 40.57
N ARG A 123 18.79 -2.41 41.72
CA ARG A 123 18.27 -1.22 42.39
C ARG A 123 19.39 -0.31 42.91
N ASN A 124 19.14 1.00 42.88
CA ASN A 124 19.12 1.95 44.02
C ASN A 124 19.78 3.33 43.74
N VAL A 125 18.95 4.38 43.92
CA VAL A 125 19.18 5.58 44.76
C VAL A 125 20.28 6.58 44.36
N GLU A 126 19.79 7.70 43.80
CA GLU A 126 19.99 9.09 44.23
C GLU A 126 21.28 9.89 43.92
N THR A 127 21.02 11.10 43.39
CA THR A 127 21.76 12.38 43.46
C THR A 127 22.96 12.71 42.56
N LYS A 128 22.78 13.87 41.90
CA LYS A 128 23.71 15.01 41.69
C LYS A 128 24.49 15.15 40.37
N LYS A 129 24.21 16.31 39.75
CA LYS A 129 25.10 17.29 39.08
C LYS A 129 25.78 16.91 37.74
N ASN A 130 25.43 17.67 36.70
CA ASN A 130 26.28 18.00 35.54
C ASN A 130 27.60 18.69 36.01
N PRO A 131 28.75 18.70 35.25
CA PRO A 131 28.80 18.92 33.79
C PRO A 131 29.96 18.28 32.94
N LYS A 132 29.78 18.33 31.61
CA LYS A 132 30.79 18.55 30.52
C LYS A 132 31.92 17.52 30.27
N SER A 133 31.87 16.82 29.12
CA SER A 133 32.88 16.95 28.04
C SER A 133 32.54 16.18 26.76
N SER A 134 32.55 16.91 25.64
CA SER A 134 32.98 16.52 24.28
C SER A 134 32.69 15.12 23.72
N GLY A 135 31.84 15.10 22.70
CA GLY A 135 31.76 14.02 21.71
C GLY A 135 30.72 14.32 20.64
N LYS A 136 31.08 15.15 19.66
CA LYS A 136 30.25 15.45 18.48
C LYS A 136 29.95 14.14 17.74
N ASN A 137 28.67 13.91 17.41
CA ASN A 137 28.19 13.48 16.09
C ASN A 137 26.66 13.68 16.07
N ILE A 138 26.22 14.66 15.29
CA ILE A 138 24.83 15.04 15.06
C ILE A 138 24.43 14.46 13.70
N VAL A 139 23.17 14.02 13.61
CA VAL A 139 22.35 13.76 12.41
C VAL A 139 22.49 12.39 11.73
N ALA A 140 21.46 11.56 11.90
CA ALA A 140 20.77 10.93 10.78
C ALA A 140 19.27 10.99 11.09
N GLY A 141 18.54 11.79 10.31
CA GLY A 141 17.14 12.14 10.55
C GLY A 141 16.21 10.93 10.43
N MET A 142 15.31 10.79 11.41
CA MET A 142 14.08 10.05 11.21
C MET A 142 13.20 10.83 10.23
N VAL A 143 13.03 10.29 9.02
CA VAL A 143 11.92 10.68 8.16
C VAL A 143 10.82 9.66 8.38
N VAL A 144 9.95 9.93 9.35
CA VAL A 144 8.61 9.33 9.37
C VAL A 144 7.76 10.21 8.46
N ILE A 145 7.78 9.94 7.15
CA ILE A 145 6.72 10.49 6.30
C ILE A 145 5.47 9.70 6.65
N ALA A 146 4.64 10.33 7.49
CA ALA A 146 3.26 9.96 7.68
C ALA A 146 2.61 9.87 6.29
N THR A 147 2.37 8.65 5.83
CA THR A 147 1.65 8.32 4.59
C THR A 147 0.29 9.04 4.52
N ALA A 148 -0.29 9.37 5.67
CA ALA A 148 -1.50 10.18 5.79
C ALA A 148 -1.35 11.63 5.26
N ALA A 149 -0.18 12.27 5.40
CA ALA A 149 0.01 13.66 4.98
C ALA A 149 0.11 13.80 3.45
N VAL A 150 0.75 12.82 2.79
CA VAL A 150 0.82 12.76 1.32
C VAL A 150 -0.56 12.49 0.74
N LEU A 151 -1.31 11.55 1.31
CA LEU A 151 -2.70 11.30 0.90
C LEU A 151 -3.61 12.52 1.11
N TYR A 152 -3.47 13.24 2.23
CA TYR A 152 -4.23 14.46 2.47
C TYR A 152 -3.92 15.56 1.44
N TYR A 153 -2.64 15.78 1.12
CA TYR A 153 -2.23 16.78 0.13
C TYR A 153 -2.74 16.44 -1.27
N LEU A 154 -2.68 15.16 -1.67
CA LEU A 154 -3.20 14.70 -2.96
C LEU A 154 -4.74 14.87 -3.04
N ILE A 155 -5.46 14.59 -1.96
CA ILE A 155 -6.92 14.80 -1.89
C ILE A 155 -7.26 16.30 -1.99
N ASN A 156 -6.47 17.18 -1.39
CA ASN A 156 -6.74 18.62 -1.37
C ASN A 156 -6.37 19.32 -2.69
N LEU A 157 -5.38 18.80 -3.43
CA LEU A 157 -5.00 19.33 -4.75
C LEU A 157 -6.06 19.08 -5.83
N ILE A 158 -6.87 18.02 -5.69
CA ILE A 158 -7.94 17.66 -6.65
C ILE A 158 -9.25 18.45 -6.40
N LYS A 159 -9.32 19.28 -5.35
CA LYS A 159 -10.50 20.09 -5.01
C LYS A 159 -10.42 21.56 -5.46
N LYS A 160 -9.35 21.96 -6.14
CA LYS A 160 -9.19 23.30 -6.72
C LYS A 160 -9.32 23.22 -8.23
#